data_AF-A0AA91Z2M9-F1
#
_entry.id   AF-A0AA91Z2M9-F1
#
_cell.length_a   1.000
_cell.length_b   1.000
_cell.length_c   1.000
_cell.angle_alpha   90.00
_cell.angle_beta   90.00
_cell.angle_gamma   90.00
#
_symmetry.space_group_name_H-M   'P 1'
#
loop_
_entity.id
_entity.type
_entity.pdbx_description
1 polymer ?
#
loop_
_entity_poly.entity_id
_entity_poly.type
_entity_poly.pdbx_seq_one_letter_code
_entity_poly.pdbx_strand_id
1 'polypeptide(L)' 'MFLEDVLNEYMYHCKSKGFTRATIKNKNQECKQLFEYLKVNRGITDLESVTTFDLKAYLRKKQKDGLQYY' A
#
# COMPACT_ATOMS: atom_id res chain seq x y z
N MET A 1 -1.21 -15.77 2.61
CA MET A 1 -0.19 -15.23 1.68
C MET A 1 0.34 -13.94 2.29
N PHE A 2 1.66 -13.75 2.41
CA PHE A 2 2.17 -12.54 3.05
C PHE A 2 1.85 -11.30 2.23
N LEU A 3 1.44 -10.23 2.92
CA LEU A 3 1.15 -8.93 2.30
C LEU A 3 2.33 -8.37 1.50
N GLU A 4 3.54 -8.60 1.99
CA GLU A 4 4.77 -8.14 1.35
C GLU A 4 4.95 -8.77 -0.03
N ASP A 5 4.75 -10.09 -0.14
CA ASP A 5 4.86 -10.82 -1.40
C ASP A 5 3.86 -10.32 -2.44
N VAL A 6 2.61 -10.05 -2.01
CA VAL A 6 1.54 -9.55 -2.87
C VAL A 6 1.86 -8.16 -3.41
N LEU A 7 2.39 -7.27 -2.56
CA LEU A 7 2.77 -5.93 -2.98
C LEU A 7 3.97 -5.95 -3.92
N ASN A 8 4.95 -6.84 -3.68
CA ASN A 8 6.08 -7.04 -4.58
C ASN A 8 5.63 -7.52 -5.96
N GLU A 9 4.71 -8.49 -6.02
CA GLU A 9 4.14 -8.99 -7.26
C GLU A 9 3.36 -7.89 -8.01
N TYR A 10 2.54 -7.10 -7.30
CA TYR A 10 1.86 -5.94 -7.89
C TYR A 10 2.84 -4.92 -8.48
N MET A 11 3.95 -4.66 -7.79
CA MET A 11 4.98 -3.74 -8.28
C MET A 11 5.73 -4.31 -9.49
N TYR A 12 5.98 -5.62 -9.53
CA TYR A 12 6.53 -6.29 -10.71
C TYR A 12 5.58 -6.20 -11.91
N HIS A 13 4.28 -6.43 -11.70
CA HIS A 13 3.25 -6.24 -12.72
C HIS A 13 3.25 -4.81 -13.27
N CYS A 14 3.33 -3.80 -12.38
CA CYS A 14 3.39 -2.40 -12.78
C CYS A 14 4.62 -2.07 -13.64
N LYS A 15 5.79 -2.63 -13.31
CA LYS A 15 7.01 -2.48 -14.11
C LYS A 15 6.83 -3.11 -15.50
N SER A 16 6.26 -4.31 -15.56
CA SER A 16 6.02 -5.06 -16.80
C SER A 16 4.98 -4.40 -17.71
N LYS A 17 4.01 -3.68 -17.13
CA LYS A 17 3.02 -2.86 -17.86
C LYS A 17 3.60 -1.63 -18.56
N GLY A 18 4.88 -1.29 -18.33
CA GLY A 18 5.54 -0.15 -18.97
C GLY A 18 5.13 1.21 -18.42
N PHE A 19 4.70 1.29 -17.16
CA PHE A 19 4.44 2.58 -16.52
C PHE A 19 5.71 3.44 -16.47
N THR A 20 5.53 4.76 -16.53
CA THR A 20 6.66 5.69 -16.42
C THR A 20 7.39 5.52 -15.07
N ARG A 21 8.68 5.87 -15.02
CA ARG A 21 9.46 5.85 -13.78
C ARG A 21 8.81 6.67 -12.66
N ALA A 22 8.23 7.82 -13.00
CA ALA A 22 7.51 8.68 -12.05
C ALA A 22 6.26 7.96 -11.50
N THR A 23 5.46 7.33 -12.37
CA THR A 23 4.29 6.55 -11.96
C THR A 23 4.68 5.37 -11.06
N ILE A 24 5.75 4.64 -11.38
CA ILE A 24 6.24 3.53 -10.56
C ILE A 24 6.68 4.04 -9.18
N LYS A 25 7.39 5.17 -9.12
CA LYS A 25 7.81 5.79 -7.86
C LYS A 25 6.61 6.12 -6.98
N ASN A 26 5.57 6.75 -7.56
CA ASN A 26 4.35 7.12 -6.82
C ASN A 26 3.60 5.88 -6.32
N LYS A 27 3.43 4.87 -7.18
CA LYS A 27 2.81 3.59 -6.79
C LYS A 27 3.59 2.89 -5.66
N ASN A 28 4.91 2.85 -5.76
CA ASN A 28 5.75 2.23 -4.75
C ASN A 28 5.61 2.94 -3.40
N GLN A 29 5.56 4.28 -3.42
CA GLN A 29 5.36 5.08 -2.22
C GLN A 29 4.00 4.80 -1.57
N GLU A 30 2.92 4.75 -2.36
CA GLU A 30 1.58 4.41 -1.88
C GLU A 30 1.52 3.00 -1.27
N CYS A 31 2.06 1.99 -1.97
CA CYS A 31 2.12 0.62 -1.47
C CYS A 31 2.93 0.53 -0.17
N LYS A 32 4.07 1.22 -0.09
CA LYS A 32 4.91 1.25 1.12
C LYS A 32 4.16 1.87 2.31
N GLN A 33 3.48 2.99 2.13
CA GLN A 33 2.72 3.65 3.19
C GLN A 33 1.56 2.78 3.70
N LEU A 34 0.85 2.10 2.79
CA LEU A 34 -0.21 1.17 3.16
C LEU A 34 0.34 -0.05 3.91
N PHE A 35 1.42 -0.66 3.41
CA PHE A 35 2.07 -1.79 4.05
C PHE A 35 2.53 -1.45 5.46
N GLU A 36 3.18 -0.30 5.63
CA GLU A 36 3.67 0.17 6.91
C GLU A 36 2.51 0.41 7.89
N TYR A 37 1.39 0.99 7.43
CA TYR A 37 0.20 1.12 8.26
C TYR A 37 -0.37 -0.23 8.69
N LEU A 38 -0.54 -1.17 7.76
CA LEU A 38 -1.11 -2.49 8.07
C LEU A 38 -0.19 -3.30 9.00
N LYS A 39 1.12 -3.25 8.77
CA LYS A 39 2.09 -3.98 9.59
C LYS A 39 2.29 -3.34 10.97
N VAL A 40 2.54 -2.03 11.03
CA VAL A 40 2.93 -1.35 12.28
C VAL A 40 1.71 -0.96 13.12
N ASN A 41 0.67 -0.38 12.52
CA ASN A 41 -0.50 0.09 13.27
C ASN A 41 -1.54 -1.02 13.51
N ARG A 42 -1.59 -2.05 12.66
CA ARG A 42 -2.59 -3.12 12.74
C ARG A 42 -2.02 -4.50 13.06
N GLY A 43 -0.70 -4.69 12.98
CA GLY A 43 -0.07 -5.99 13.22
C GLY A 43 -0.40 -7.03 12.15
N ILE A 44 -0.88 -6.60 10.97
CA ILE A 44 -1.32 -7.50 9.91
C ILE A 44 -0.14 -7.81 8.99
N THR A 45 0.19 -9.09 8.86
CA THR A 45 1.24 -9.61 7.98
C THR A 45 0.70 -10.43 6.82
N ASP A 46 -0.48 -11.05 6.99
CA ASP A 46 -1.13 -11.89 6.00
C ASP A 46 -2.23 -11.15 5.24
N LEU A 47 -2.30 -11.36 3.92
CA LEU A 47 -3.27 -10.70 3.05
C LEU A 47 -4.70 -11.01 3.49
N GLU A 48 -4.96 -12.26 3.83
CA GLU A 48 -6.27 -12.77 4.20
C GLU A 48 -6.78 -12.16 5.51
N SER A 49 -5.90 -11.57 6.31
CA SER A 49 -6.23 -10.87 7.55
C SER A 49 -6.58 -9.40 7.33
N VAL A 50 -6.41 -8.85 6.12
CA VAL A 50 -6.81 -7.47 5.82
C VAL A 50 -8.32 -7.38 5.66
N THR A 51 -8.96 -6.52 6.46
CA THR A 51 -10.40 -6.26 6.36
C THR A 51 -10.70 -4.92 5.69
N THR A 52 -11.95 -4.76 5.25
CA THR A 52 -12.43 -3.47 4.75
C THR A 52 -12.41 -2.38 5.82
N PHE A 53 -12.47 -2.72 7.11
CA PHE A 53 -12.36 -1.76 8.20
C PHE A 53 -10.96 -1.18 8.32
N ASP A 54 -9.92 -1.99 8.11
CA ASP A 54 -8.53 -1.54 8.13
C ASP A 54 -8.27 -0.55 7.00
N LEU A 55 -8.75 -0.86 5.79
CA LEU A 55 -8.62 0.02 4.62
C LEU A 55 -9.36 1.35 4.82
N LYS A 56 -10.60 1.32 5.34
CA LYS A 56 -11.36 2.54 5.66
C LYS A 56 -10.64 3.39 6.71
N ALA A 57 -10.06 2.75 7.73
CA ALA A 57 -9.34 3.46 8.78
C ALA A 57 -8.04 4.09 8.26
N TYR A 58 -7.31 3.41 7.37
CA TYR A 58 -6.15 3.96 6.68
C TYR A 58 -6.50 5.22 5.89
N LEU A 59 -7.57 5.16 5.08
CA LEU A 59 -8.01 6.30 4.27
C LEU A 59 -8.44 7.49 5.13
N ARG A 60 -9.15 7.24 6.24
CA ARG A 60 -9.51 8.29 7.21
C ARG A 60 -8.27 8.93 7.86
N LYS A 61 -7.27 8.11 8.21
CA LYS A 61 -5.98 8.61 8.71
C LYS A 61 -5.33 9.53 7.67
N LYS A 62 -5.20 9.07 6.42
CA LYS A 62 -4.65 9.87 5.30
C LYS A 62 -5.39 11.18 5.08
N GLN A 63 -6.73 11.18 5.20
CA GLN A 63 -7.53 12.40 5.08
C GLN A 63 -7.25 13.37 6.24
N LYS A 64 -7.15 12.86 7.47
CA LYS A 64 -6.88 13.68 8.66
C LYS A 64 -5.48 14.29 8.65
N ASP A 65 -4.49 13.55 8.18
CA ASP A 65 -3.10 13.99 8.13
C ASP A 65 -2.85 15.07 7.05
N GLY A 66 -3.92 15.46 6.32
CA GLY A 66 -3.83 16.21 5.08
C GLY A 66 -3.34 15.26 3.99
N LEU A 67 -4.08 15.15 2.87
CA LEU A 67 -3.66 14.36 1.71
C LEU A 67 -2.25 14.82 1.27
N GLN A 68 -1.21 14.15 1.76
CA GLN A 68 0.14 14.36 1.28
C GLN A 68 0.27 13.63 -0.06
N TYR A 69 -0.13 14.32 -1.12
CA TYR A 69 0.39 14.06 -2.46
C TYR A 69 1.87 14.44 -2.43
N TYR A 70 2.76 13.43 -2.38
CA TYR A 70 4.18 13.60 -2.62
C TYR A 70 4.48 13.64 -4.12
#